data_AF-A0AAU1L0T2-F1
#
_entry.id   AF-A0AAU1L0T2-F1
#
_cell.length_a   1.000
_cell.length_b   1.000
_cell.length_c   1.000
_cell.angle_alpha   90.00
_cell.angle_beta   90.00
_cell.angle_gamma   90.00
#
_symmetry.space_group_name_H-M   'P 1'
#
loop_
_entity.id
_entity.type
_entity.pdbx_description
1 polymer ?
#
loop_
_entity_poly.entity_id
_entity_poly.type
_entity_poly.pdbx_seq_one_letter_code
_entity_poly.pdbx_strand_id
1 'polypeptide(L)'
;MGASGEDRRTYAPSQEEVLAAVKSWGRPSSLESVAAAVDALRRSRDRLAAEADGASCASVEAVSGLLQELDEALQVKGYPSENWVALGVRTDGSANRTKLWWSVDRWRQAAAARARRDEEDRRREEARREEDLARRQSPVRSAVESVLEERRWWHRNRHRFEGPGAG
;
A
#
# COMPACT_ATOMS: atom_id res chain seq x y z
N MET A 1 57.44 -0.87 -6.44
CA MET A 1 56.51 0.28 -6.46
C MET A 1 55.13 -0.31 -6.75
N GLY A 2 54.20 -0.55 -5.83
CA GLY A 2 53.95 0.04 -4.51
C GLY A 2 52.68 0.91 -4.58
N ALA A 3 51.51 0.31 -4.30
CA ALA A 3 50.24 0.87 -3.77
C ALA A 3 49.08 -0.06 -4.20
N SER A 4 48.82 -1.12 -3.43
CA SER A 4 47.78 -1.10 -2.38
C SER A 4 46.38 -1.04 -2.98
N GLY A 5 45.83 -2.22 -3.28
CA GLY A 5 44.39 -2.38 -3.18
C GLY A 5 44.04 -2.10 -1.72
N GLU A 6 43.34 -1.01 -1.46
CA GLU A 6 42.71 -0.79 -0.17
C GLU A 6 41.75 -1.95 0.07
N ASP A 7 42.21 -2.99 0.77
CA ASP A 7 41.33 -3.91 1.48
C ASP A 7 40.56 -3.05 2.48
N ARG A 8 39.43 -2.48 2.04
CA ARG A 8 38.45 -1.88 2.94
C ARG A 8 38.08 -2.99 3.91
N ARG A 9 38.54 -2.87 5.15
CA ARG A 9 38.12 -3.77 6.22
C ARG A 9 36.59 -3.74 6.25
N THR A 10 35.99 -4.90 6.23
CA THR A 10 34.56 -5.04 6.44
C THR A 10 34.32 -5.69 7.80
N TYR A 11 33.19 -5.37 8.42
CA TYR A 11 32.76 -6.05 9.63
C TYR A 11 31.39 -6.70 9.41
N ALA A 12 31.12 -7.77 10.17
CA ALA A 12 29.79 -8.35 10.25
C ALA A 12 28.96 -7.55 11.30
N PRO A 13 27.89 -6.84 10.89
CA PRO A 13 27.03 -6.17 11.85
C PRO A 13 26.22 -7.17 12.65
N SER A 14 25.70 -6.75 13.79
CA SER A 14 24.74 -7.52 14.57
C SER A 14 23.32 -7.43 13.99
N GLN A 15 22.50 -8.43 14.30
CA GLN A 15 21.08 -8.44 13.93
C GLN A 15 20.32 -7.20 14.46
N GLU A 16 20.65 -6.76 15.69
CA GLU A 16 20.04 -5.58 16.30
C GLU A 16 20.37 -4.29 15.55
N GLU A 17 21.62 -4.15 15.09
CA GLU A 17 22.04 -2.98 14.29
C GLU A 17 21.33 -2.94 12.94
N VAL A 18 21.22 -4.08 12.25
CA VAL A 18 20.48 -4.18 10.98
C VAL A 18 19.01 -3.86 11.18
N LEU A 19 18.39 -4.41 12.23
CA LEU A 19 16.99 -4.14 12.53
C LEU A 19 16.74 -2.67 12.89
N ALA A 20 17.62 -2.06 13.70
CA ALA A 20 17.54 -0.65 14.06
C ALA A 20 17.69 0.25 12.82
N ALA A 21 18.61 -0.09 11.92
CA ALA A 21 18.78 0.59 10.65
C ALA A 21 17.47 0.54 9.86
N VAL A 22 16.91 -0.64 9.58
CA VAL A 22 15.66 -0.79 8.82
C VAL A 22 14.48 -0.04 9.47
N LYS A 23 14.38 -0.07 10.81
CA LYS A 23 13.32 0.63 11.55
C LYS A 23 13.44 2.15 11.52
N SER A 24 14.64 2.70 11.34
CA SER A 24 14.85 4.15 11.26
C SER A 24 14.29 4.78 9.98
N TRP A 25 14.04 3.98 8.93
CA TRP A 25 13.55 4.49 7.65
C TRP A 25 12.04 4.63 7.61
N GLY A 26 11.59 5.79 7.12
CA GLY A 26 10.19 6.05 6.80
C GLY A 26 9.71 5.42 5.50
N ARG A 27 10.57 4.70 4.77
CA ARG A 27 10.28 4.06 3.48
C ARG A 27 11.11 2.78 3.28
N PRO A 28 10.72 1.88 2.35
CA PRO A 28 11.55 0.74 1.96
C PRO A 28 12.89 1.19 1.37
N SER A 29 13.94 0.43 1.64
CA SER A 29 15.32 0.80 1.29
C SER A 29 16.10 -0.36 0.69
N SER A 30 17.07 -0.05 -0.17
CA SER A 30 17.94 -1.05 -0.79
C SER A 30 18.89 -1.67 0.24
N LEU A 31 19.45 -2.83 -0.09
CA LEU A 31 20.45 -3.52 0.74
C LEU A 31 21.65 -2.60 1.05
N GLU A 32 22.14 -1.87 0.05
CA GLU A 32 23.27 -0.95 0.16
C GLU A 32 22.94 0.23 1.07
N SER A 33 21.70 0.73 0.99
CA SER A 33 21.21 1.81 1.86
C SER A 33 21.09 1.34 3.31
N VAL A 34 20.69 0.08 3.54
CA VAL A 34 20.68 -0.52 4.87
C VAL A 34 22.10 -0.67 5.42
N ALA A 35 23.04 -1.20 4.64
CA ALA A 35 24.44 -1.31 5.05
C ALA A 35 25.04 0.07 5.41
N ALA A 36 24.80 1.09 4.58
CA ALA A 36 25.25 2.44 4.86
C ALA A 36 24.61 3.05 6.13
N ALA A 37 23.34 2.75 6.40
CA ALA A 37 22.66 3.19 7.61
C ALA A 37 23.21 2.50 8.87
N VAL A 38 23.54 1.21 8.78
CA VAL A 38 24.22 0.47 9.86
C VAL A 38 25.56 1.12 10.19
N ASP A 39 26.35 1.47 9.17
CA ASP A 39 27.62 2.19 9.36
C ASP A 39 27.44 3.58 9.99
N ALA A 40 26.38 4.29 9.61
CA ALA A 40 26.07 5.59 10.20
C ALA A 40 25.65 5.46 11.67
N LEU A 41 24.83 4.46 11.99
CA LEU A 41 24.40 4.18 13.37
C LEU A 41 25.59 3.81 14.25
N ARG A 42 26.46 2.91 13.77
CA ARG A 42 27.64 2.49 14.52
C ARG A 42 28.61 3.65 14.77
N ARG A 43 28.90 4.47 13.75
CA ARG A 43 29.72 5.68 13.89
C ARG A 43 29.11 6.69 14.86
N SER A 44 27.78 6.81 14.89
CA SER A 44 27.09 7.71 15.82
C SER A 44 27.16 7.24 17.27
N ARG A 45 27.22 5.92 17.51
CA ARG A 45 27.33 5.30 18.83
C ARG A 45 28.77 5.36 19.36
N ASP A 46 29.73 5.04 18.51
CA ASP A 46 31.13 4.90 18.89
C ASP A 46 31.97 6.11 18.44
N ARG A 47 31.51 7.34 18.75
CA ARG A 47 32.17 8.60 18.35
C ARG A 47 33.66 8.67 18.72
N LEU A 48 34.10 7.91 19.74
CA LEU A 48 35.50 7.82 20.18
C LEU A 48 36.31 6.71 19.46
N ALA A 49 35.67 5.65 18.96
CA ALA A 49 36.37 4.57 18.25
C ALA A 49 36.51 4.86 16.74
N ALA A 50 35.63 5.73 16.20
CA ALA A 50 35.64 6.12 14.80
C ALA A 50 36.91 6.86 14.34
N GLU A 51 37.69 7.42 15.28
CA GLU A 51 39.00 8.05 14.97
C GLU A 51 40.17 7.05 15.01
N ALA A 52 39.99 5.86 15.60
CA ALA A 52 41.05 4.88 15.82
C ALA A 52 40.99 3.68 14.85
N ASP A 53 39.79 3.29 14.41
CA ASP A 53 39.59 2.23 13.44
C ASP A 53 39.42 2.84 12.04
N GLY A 54 40.35 2.58 11.13
CA GLY A 54 40.22 2.99 9.73
C GLY A 54 38.85 2.55 9.17
N ALA A 55 38.25 3.39 8.32
CA ALA A 55 36.85 3.31 7.90
C ALA A 55 36.40 1.90 7.45
N SER A 56 35.96 1.10 8.41
CA SER A 56 35.45 -0.26 8.20
C SER A 56 33.97 -0.17 7.85
N CYS A 57 33.57 -0.80 6.75
CA CYS A 57 32.18 -0.78 6.28
C CYS A 57 31.46 -2.07 6.64
N ALA A 58 30.16 -2.01 6.85
CA ALA A 58 29.34 -3.20 7.03
C ALA A 58 29.46 -4.10 5.79
N SER A 59 29.72 -5.39 6.01
CA SER A 59 29.70 -6.37 4.94
C SER A 59 28.29 -6.47 4.36
N VAL A 60 28.14 -6.14 3.08
CA VAL A 60 26.87 -6.21 2.35
C VAL A 60 26.32 -7.63 2.33
N GLU A 61 27.19 -8.64 2.23
CA GLU A 61 26.81 -10.05 2.31
C GLU A 61 26.27 -10.43 3.69
N ALA A 62 26.93 -9.98 4.76
CA ALA A 62 26.47 -10.22 6.13
C ALA A 62 25.12 -9.53 6.40
N VAL A 63 24.94 -8.29 5.93
CA VAL A 63 23.66 -7.57 6.01
C VAL A 63 22.57 -8.31 5.23
N SER A 64 22.89 -8.83 4.04
CA SER A 64 21.95 -9.61 3.24
C SER A 64 21.48 -10.88 3.96
N GLY A 65 22.41 -11.63 4.56
CA GLY A 65 22.08 -12.82 5.36
C GLY A 65 21.17 -12.47 6.54
N LEU A 66 21.53 -11.46 7.32
CA LEU A 66 20.73 -11.01 8.47
C LEU A 66 19.34 -10.49 8.07
N LEU A 67 19.21 -9.82 6.93
CA LEU A 67 17.91 -9.37 6.43
C LEU A 67 17.01 -10.55 6.03
N GLN A 68 17.59 -11.64 5.51
CA GLN A 68 16.85 -12.87 5.23
C GLN A 68 16.37 -13.52 6.53
N GLU A 69 17.24 -13.69 7.52
CA GLU A 69 16.89 -14.22 8.85
C GLU A 69 15.79 -13.38 9.53
N LEU A 70 15.88 -12.04 9.43
CA LEU A 70 14.88 -11.13 9.96
C LEU A 70 13.54 -11.20 9.21
N ASP A 71 13.53 -11.55 7.92
CA ASP A 71 12.32 -11.73 7.12
C ASP A 71 11.63 -13.05 7.46
N GLU A 72 12.41 -14.11 7.67
CA GLU A 72 11.93 -15.40 8.20
C GLU A 72 11.35 -15.24 9.61
N ALA A 73 12.00 -14.43 10.46
CA ALA A 73 11.50 -14.08 11.78
C ALA A 73 10.35 -13.05 11.79
N LEU A 74 9.85 -12.64 10.61
CA LEU A 74 8.75 -11.69 10.44
C LEU A 74 8.97 -10.33 11.13
N GLN A 75 10.22 -9.87 11.18
CA GLN A 75 10.57 -8.54 11.70
C GLN A 75 10.76 -7.50 10.59
N VAL A 76 11.26 -7.94 9.43
CA VAL A 76 11.36 -7.13 8.21
C VAL A 76 10.63 -7.82 7.06
N LYS A 77 10.33 -7.08 6.00
CA LYS A 77 9.79 -7.61 4.74
C LYS A 77 10.63 -7.12 3.58
N GLY A 78 11.02 -8.04 2.72
CA GLY A 78 11.76 -7.76 1.49
C GLY A 78 10.89 -8.00 0.26
N TYR A 79 10.54 -6.94 -0.47
CA TYR A 79 9.80 -7.06 -1.74
C TYR A 79 10.45 -6.28 -2.88
N PRO A 80 10.23 -6.70 -4.14
CA PRO A 80 10.51 -5.86 -5.30
C PRO A 80 9.79 -4.52 -5.22
N SER A 81 10.37 -3.49 -5.86
CA SER A 81 9.83 -2.12 -5.88
C SER A 81 8.35 -2.06 -6.30
N GLU A 82 7.95 -2.82 -7.33
CA GLU A 82 6.57 -2.88 -7.83
C GLU A 82 5.53 -3.28 -6.77
N ASN A 83 5.88 -4.22 -5.88
CA ASN A 83 4.97 -4.68 -4.83
C ASN A 83 4.79 -3.62 -3.74
N TRP A 84 5.83 -2.84 -3.44
CA TRP A 84 5.70 -1.68 -2.56
C TRP A 84 4.80 -0.60 -3.18
N VAL A 85 4.96 -0.35 -4.48
CA VAL A 85 4.12 0.60 -5.21
C VAL A 85 2.65 0.14 -5.25
N ALA A 86 2.39 -1.16 -5.42
CA ALA A 86 1.04 -1.72 -5.35
C ALA A 86 0.38 -1.51 -3.98
N LEU A 87 1.16 -1.50 -2.89
CA LEU A 87 0.70 -1.14 -1.53
C LEU A 87 0.51 0.38 -1.36
N GLY A 88 0.79 1.19 -2.38
CA GLY A 88 0.74 2.65 -2.33
C GLY A 88 1.91 3.27 -1.57
N VAL A 89 3.02 2.55 -1.43
CA VAL A 89 4.26 3.03 -0.79
C VAL A 89 5.18 3.62 -1.84
N ARG A 90 5.74 4.80 -1.56
CA ARG A 90 6.70 5.45 -2.47
C ARG A 90 8.07 4.81 -2.30
N THR A 91 8.64 4.34 -3.40
CA THR A 91 10.03 3.86 -3.48
C THR A 91 10.90 4.93 -4.15
N ASP A 92 12.20 4.88 -3.92
CA ASP A 92 13.20 5.82 -4.45
C ASP A 92 13.65 5.49 -5.88
N GLY A 93 12.83 4.75 -6.63
CA GLY A 93 13.11 4.43 -8.04
C GLY A 93 14.22 3.38 -8.22
N SER A 94 14.55 2.61 -7.17
CA SER A 94 15.46 1.47 -7.31
C SER A 94 14.98 0.53 -8.42
N ALA A 95 15.89 0.05 -9.27
CA ALA A 95 15.58 -0.78 -10.42
C ALA A 95 14.63 -1.95 -10.07
N ASN A 96 13.71 -2.28 -10.99
CA ASN A 96 12.59 -3.23 -10.88
C ASN A 96 12.95 -4.68 -10.50
N ARG A 97 14.14 -4.98 -9.99
CA ARG A 97 14.56 -6.35 -9.64
C ARG A 97 15.20 -6.47 -8.26
N THR A 98 15.57 -5.37 -7.63
CA THR A 98 16.20 -5.41 -6.30
C THR A 98 15.13 -5.42 -5.22
N LYS A 99 15.24 -6.34 -4.26
CA LYS A 99 14.38 -6.32 -3.08
C LYS A 99 14.69 -5.08 -2.25
N LEU A 100 13.64 -4.34 -1.91
CA LEU A 100 13.66 -3.28 -0.92
C LEU A 100 13.13 -3.82 0.40
N TRP A 101 13.79 -3.42 1.48
CA TRP A 101 13.55 -3.89 2.83
C TRP A 101 12.87 -2.83 3.66
N TRP A 102 11.86 -3.23 4.44
CA TRP A 102 11.20 -2.36 5.40
C TRP A 102 10.72 -3.14 6.62
N SER A 103 10.45 -2.45 7.72
CA SER A 103 9.94 -3.11 8.93
C SER A 103 8.53 -3.70 8.71
N VAL A 104 8.25 -4.84 9.32
CA VAL A 104 6.93 -5.50 9.22
C VAL A 104 5.83 -4.62 9.79
N ASP A 105 6.08 -3.89 10.88
CA ASP A 105 5.09 -2.99 11.47
C ASP A 105 4.64 -1.91 10.47
N ARG A 106 5.59 -1.32 9.74
CA ARG A 106 5.29 -0.33 8.71
C ARG A 106 4.60 -0.94 7.50
N TRP A 107 5.04 -2.12 7.07
CA TRP A 107 4.36 -2.86 6.01
C TRP A 107 2.89 -3.15 6.37
N ARG A 108 2.61 -3.63 7.59
CA ARG A 108 1.24 -3.88 8.08
C ARG A 108 0.39 -2.62 8.08
N GLN A 109 0.95 -1.49 8.52
CA GLN A 109 0.27 -0.20 8.48
C GLN A 109 -0.08 0.21 7.03
N ALA A 110 0.86 0.06 6.10
CA ALA A 110 0.64 0.37 4.69
C ALA A 110 -0.41 -0.55 4.06
N ALA A 111 -0.33 -1.86 4.31
CA ALA A 111 -1.30 -2.84 3.83
C ALA A 111 -2.72 -2.55 4.37
N ALA A 112 -2.86 -2.24 5.66
CA ALA A 112 -4.15 -1.86 6.24
C ALA A 112 -4.69 -0.55 5.65
N ALA A 113 -3.82 0.44 5.39
CA ALA A 113 -4.22 1.68 4.74
C ALA A 113 -4.63 1.48 3.27
N ARG A 114 -4.04 0.51 2.57
CA ARG A 114 -4.47 0.13 1.22
C ARG A 114 -5.81 -0.57 1.25
N ALA A 115 -5.99 -1.58 2.11
CA ALA A 115 -7.25 -2.30 2.25
C ALA A 115 -8.45 -1.37 2.58
N ARG A 116 -8.24 -0.36 3.43
CA ARG A 116 -9.27 0.65 3.71
C ARG A 116 -9.65 1.48 2.48
N ARG A 117 -8.68 1.83 1.64
CA ARG A 117 -8.92 2.57 0.39
C ARG A 117 -9.66 1.71 -0.63
N ASP A 118 -9.24 0.46 -0.79
CA ASP A 118 -9.92 -0.48 -1.70
C ASP A 118 -11.39 -0.71 -1.30
N GLU A 119 -11.66 -0.80 0.00
CA GLU A 119 -13.03 -0.89 0.53
C GLU A 119 -13.85 0.37 0.23
N GLU A 120 -13.27 1.55 0.39
CA GLU A 120 -13.94 2.81 0.07
C GLU A 120 -14.22 2.95 -1.43
N ASP A 121 -13.25 2.61 -2.27
CA ASP A 121 -13.38 2.63 -3.72
C ASP A 121 -14.48 1.65 -4.19
N ARG A 122 -14.52 0.44 -3.61
CA ARG A 122 -15.59 -0.53 -3.87
C ARG A 122 -16.98 0.01 -3.51
N ARG A 123 -17.13 0.64 -2.34
CA ARG A 123 -18.41 1.26 -1.94
C ARG A 123 -18.81 2.40 -2.86
N ARG A 124 -17.86 3.20 -3.32
CA ARG A 124 -18.12 4.29 -4.29
C ARG A 124 -18.57 3.72 -5.63
N GLU A 125 -17.96 2.64 -6.09
CA GLU A 125 -18.40 1.96 -7.32
C GLU A 125 -19.80 1.35 -7.18
N GLU A 126 -20.08 0.69 -6.05
CA GLU A 126 -21.42 0.15 -5.75
C GLU A 126 -22.47 1.27 -5.75
N ALA A 127 -22.19 2.39 -5.09
CA ALA A 127 -23.09 3.55 -5.08
C ALA A 127 -23.33 4.14 -6.48
N ARG A 128 -22.28 4.25 -7.31
CA ARG A 128 -22.42 4.69 -8.71
C ARG A 128 -23.28 3.74 -9.53
N ARG A 129 -23.09 2.43 -9.35
CA ARG A 129 -23.92 1.40 -10.03
C ARG A 129 -25.38 1.48 -9.60
N GLU A 130 -25.64 1.68 -8.31
CA GLU A 130 -27.00 1.85 -7.79
C GLU A 130 -27.65 3.12 -8.36
N GLU A 131 -26.91 4.23 -8.42
CA GLU A 131 -27.40 5.47 -9.03
C GLU A 131 -27.72 5.28 -10.52
N ASP A 132 -26.84 4.61 -11.27
CA ASP A 132 -27.06 4.31 -12.68
C ASP A 132 -28.29 3.42 -12.89
N LEU A 133 -28.50 2.43 -12.02
CA LEU A 133 -29.70 1.60 -12.03
C LEU A 133 -30.96 2.41 -11.72
N ALA A 134 -30.92 3.28 -10.70
CA ALA A 134 -32.03 4.16 -10.34
C ALA A 134 -32.39 5.12 -11.48
N ARG A 135 -31.39 5.70 -12.16
CA ARG A 135 -31.59 6.55 -13.35
C ARG A 135 -32.26 5.79 -14.50
N ARG A 136 -31.89 4.53 -14.72
CA ARG A 136 -32.52 3.69 -15.76
C ARG A 136 -33.94 3.26 -15.38
N GLN A 137 -34.20 3.03 -14.10
CA GLN A 137 -35.53 2.62 -13.61
C GLN A 137 -36.50 3.80 -13.48
N SER A 138 -36.02 5.05 -13.35
CA SER A 138 -36.86 6.24 -13.19
C SER A 138 -37.83 6.48 -14.36
N PRO A 139 -37.41 6.45 -15.64
CA PRO A 139 -38.33 6.53 -16.77
C PRO A 139 -39.33 5.37 -16.84
N VAL A 140 -38.89 4.15 -16.54
CA VAL A 140 -39.75 2.96 -16.53
C VAL A 140 -40.81 3.06 -15.44
N ARG A 141 -40.42 3.51 -14.24
CA ARG A 141 -41.32 3.71 -13.11
C ARG A 141 -42.33 4.82 -13.39
N SER A 142 -41.89 5.94 -13.97
CA SER A 142 -42.76 7.05 -14.39
C SER A 142 -43.79 6.62 -15.44
N ALA A 143 -43.36 5.81 -16.42
CA ALA A 143 -44.27 5.24 -17.43
C ALA A 143 -45.30 4.30 -16.81
N VAL A 144 -44.88 3.42 -15.88
CA VAL A 144 -45.80 2.51 -15.16
C VAL A 144 -46.80 3.30 -14.31
N GLU A 145 -46.36 4.32 -13.58
CA GLU A 145 -47.24 5.18 -12.78
C GLU A 145 -48.26 5.92 -13.65
N SER A 146 -47.85 6.44 -14.82
CA SER A 146 -48.75 7.10 -15.77
C SER A 146 -49.84 6.14 -16.27
N VAL A 147 -49.48 4.90 -16.64
CA VAL A 147 -50.45 3.87 -17.07
C VAL A 147 -51.42 3.50 -15.93
N LEU A 148 -50.92 3.39 -14.69
CA LEU A 148 -51.76 3.11 -13.53
C LEU A 148 -52.70 4.27 -13.20
N GLU A 149 -52.25 5.52 -13.33
CA GLU A 149 -53.09 6.70 -13.18
C GLU A 149 -54.17 6.77 -14.26
N GLU A 150 -53.82 6.51 -15.52
CA GLU A 150 -54.78 6.45 -16.63
C GLU A 150 -55.85 5.38 -16.36
N ARG A 151 -55.46 4.18 -15.94
CA ARG A 151 -56.40 3.11 -15.59
C ARG A 151 -57.31 3.47 -14.41
N ARG A 152 -56.77 4.15 -13.40
CA ARG A 152 -57.56 4.66 -12.25
C ARG A 152 -58.51 5.78 -12.67
N TRP A 153 -58.09 6.64 -13.61
CA TRP A 153 -58.95 7.67 -14.18
C TRP A 153 -60.11 7.04 -14.97
N TRP A 154 -59.84 6.05 -15.81
CA TRP A 154 -60.87 5.29 -16.53
C TRP A 154 -61.85 4.61 -15.59
N HIS A 155 -61.37 3.93 -14.55
CA HIS A 155 -62.24 3.28 -13.58
C HIS A 155 -63.12 4.27 -12.82
N ARG A 156 -62.60 5.45 -12.44
CA ARG A 156 -63.38 6.49 -11.76
C ARG A 156 -64.40 7.17 -12.68
N ASN A 157 -64.09 7.32 -13.97
CA ASN A 157 -64.99 7.97 -14.93
C ASN A 157 -65.89 6.98 -15.68
N ARG A 158 -65.76 5.67 -15.44
CA ARG A 158 -66.58 4.63 -16.08
C ARG A 158 -68.08 4.80 -15.81
N HIS A 159 -68.46 5.33 -14.65
CA HIS A 159 -69.85 5.61 -14.28
C HIS A 159 -70.27 7.08 -14.48
N ARG A 160 -69.43 7.91 -15.10
CA ARG A 160 -69.73 9.34 -15.31
C ARG A 160 -70.66 9.60 -16.50
N PHE A 161 -70.80 8.63 -17.41
CA PHE A 161 -71.68 8.70 -18.57
C PHE A 161 -72.92 7.79 -18.48
N GLU A 162 -73.09 7.05 -17.38
CA GLU A 162 -74.38 6.42 -17.05
C GLU A 162 -75.22 7.44 -16.28
N GLY A 163 -75.76 8.42 -17.00
CA GLY A 163 -76.82 9.27 -16.48
C GLY A 163 -78.08 8.44 -16.21
N PRO A 164 -78.86 8.74 -15.16
CA PRO A 164 -80.16 8.13 -14.94
C PRO A 164 -81.13 8.60 -16.03
N GLY A 165 -81.25 7.84 -17.12
CA GLY A 165 -82.06 8.24 -18.27
C GLY A 165 -81.96 7.27 -19.44
N ALA A 166 -82.22 5.99 -19.22
CA ALA A 166 -82.57 5.03 -20.26
C ALA A 166 -83.62 4.07 -19.70
N GLY A 167 -84.84 4.58 -19.61
CA GLY A 167 -86.08 3.88 -19.29
C GLY A 167 -87.21 4.60 -19.99
#